data_AF-A0A964RN03-F1
#
_entry.id   AF-A0A964RN03-F1
#
_cell.length_a   1.000
_cell.length_b   1.000
_cell.length_c   1.000
_cell.angle_alpha   90.00
_cell.angle_beta   90.00
_cell.angle_gamma   90.00
#
_symmetry.space_group_name_H-M   'P 1'
#
loop_
_entity.id
_entity.type
_entity.pdbx_description
1 polymer ?
#
loop_
_entity_poly.entity_id
_entity_poly.type
_entity_poly.pdbx_seq_one_letter_code
_entity_poly.pdbx_strand_id
1 'polypeptide(L)' 'MVQDYYSLIKRIRELRSKYPQLSLDEKLNLLNLELKIEAKYIKGNDCHTKSEKKQLKQKINEIRRHNAKNNIENK' A
#
# COMPACT_ATOMS: atom_id res chain seq x y z
N MET A 1 -2.77 -0.08 -22.91
CA MET A 1 -2.63 1.37 -23.17
C MET A 1 -2.00 2.02 -21.96
N VAL A 2 -0.82 2.60 -22.12
CA VAL A 2 -0.20 3.43 -21.07
C VAL A 2 -1.06 4.69 -20.97
N GLN A 3 -1.65 4.97 -19.81
CA GLN A 3 -2.40 6.21 -19.61
C GLN A 3 -1.42 7.38 -19.57
N ASP A 4 -1.54 8.31 -20.51
CA ASP A 4 -0.72 9.52 -20.54
C ASP A 4 -0.99 10.38 -19.30
N TYR A 5 0.06 11.01 -18.75
CA TYR A 5 -0.02 11.84 -17.54
C TYR A 5 -1.14 12.89 -17.59
N TYR A 6 -1.32 13.55 -18.74
CA TYR A 6 -2.39 14.53 -18.95
C TYR A 6 -3.80 13.92 -18.85
N SER A 7 -3.98 12.71 -19.39
CA SER A 7 -5.26 11.99 -19.30
C SER A 7 -5.61 11.64 -17.85
N LEU A 8 -4.59 11.29 -17.05
CA LEU A 8 -4.72 10.95 -15.63
C LEU A 8 -5.13 12.18 -14.80
N ILE A 9 -4.48 13.33 -15.04
CA ILE A 9 -4.85 14.60 -14.38
C ILE A 9 -6.29 14.99 -14.70
N LYS A 10 -6.69 14.90 -15.97
CA LYS A 10 -8.05 15.24 -16.39
C LYS A 10 -9.08 14.39 -15.65
N ARG A 11 -8.82 13.08 -15.55
CA ARG A 11 -9.68 12.14 -14.82
C ARG A 11 -9.78 12.45 -13.31
N ILE A 12 -8.67 12.81 -12.68
CA ILE A 12 -8.66 13.21 -11.26
C ILE A 12 -9.50 14.48 -11.05
N ARG A 13 -9.36 15.48 -11.94
CA ARG A 13 -10.17 16.72 -11.86
C ARG A 13 -11.66 16.43 -11.97
N GLU A 14 -12.07 15.60 -12.92
CA GLU A 14 -13.47 15.20 -13.10
C GLU A 14 -14.04 14.48 -11.86
N LEU A 15 -13.26 13.56 -11.28
CA LEU A 15 -13.65 12.86 -10.05
C LEU A 15 -13.73 13.79 -8.84
N ARG A 16 -12.79 14.73 -8.69
CA ARG A 16 -12.82 15.75 -7.62
C ARG A 16 -14.07 16.63 -7.69
N SER A 17 -14.46 17.06 -8.89
CA SER A 17 -15.67 17.87 -9.07
C SER A 17 -16.95 17.14 -8.67
N LYS A 18 -16.96 15.80 -8.76
CA LYS A 18 -18.11 14.95 -8.41
C LYS A 18 -17.96 14.25 -7.05
N TYR A 19 -16.98 14.66 -6.23
CA TYR A 19 -16.64 13.99 -4.98
C TYR A 19 -17.84 13.73 -4.04
N PRO A 20 -18.81 14.66 -3.88
CA PRO A 20 -19.99 14.41 -3.03
C PRO A 20 -20.85 13.23 -3.51
N GLN A 21 -20.85 12.95 -4.81
CA GLN A 21 -21.66 11.90 -5.44
C GLN A 21 -20.90 10.56 -5.59
N LEU A 22 -19.62 10.51 -5.24
CA LEU A 22 -18.82 9.29 -5.35
C LEU A 22 -19.16 8.29 -4.23
N SER A 23 -19.24 7.03 -4.61
CA SER A 23 -19.24 5.88 -3.70
C SER A 23 -17.90 5.76 -2.95
N LEU A 24 -17.87 4.92 -1.91
CA LEU A 24 -16.66 4.69 -1.12
C LEU A 24 -15.51 4.15 -1.99
N ASP A 25 -15.80 3.18 -2.86
CA ASP A 25 -14.81 2.56 -3.74
C ASP A 25 -14.26 3.56 -4.78
N GLU A 26 -15.11 4.45 -5.29
CA GLU A 26 -14.69 5.51 -6.20
C GLU A 26 -13.80 6.55 -5.50
N LYS A 27 -14.06 6.83 -4.22
CA LYS A 27 -13.19 7.69 -3.41
C LYS A 27 -11.83 7.05 -3.15
N LEU A 28 -11.80 5.74 -2.87
CA LEU A 28 -10.54 4.99 -2.75
C LEU A 28 -9.77 4.98 -4.08
N ASN A 29 -10.47 4.81 -5.21
CA ASN A 29 -9.84 4.92 -6.53
C ASN A 29 -9.29 6.31 -6.81
N LEU A 30 -10.01 7.38 -6.46
CA LEU A 30 -9.51 8.75 -6.58
C LEU A 30 -8.23 8.94 -5.77
N LEU A 31 -8.23 8.50 -4.51
CA LEU A 31 -7.05 8.55 -3.63
C LEU A 31 -5.86 7.81 -4.25
N ASN A 32 -6.07 6.61 -4.78
CA ASN A 32 -5.02 5.83 -5.44
C ASN A 32 -4.44 6.55 -6.68
N LEU A 33 -5.30 7.20 -7.48
CA LEU A 33 -4.87 7.98 -8.65
C LEU A 33 -4.03 9.20 -8.24
N GLU A 34 -4.42 9.89 -7.17
CA GLU A 34 -3.68 11.03 -6.63
C GLU A 34 -2.30 10.64 -6.10
N LEU A 35 -2.23 9.56 -5.31
CA LEU A 35 -0.96 9.01 -4.81
C LEU A 35 -0.01 8.62 -5.94
N LYS A 36 -0.56 8.06 -7.01
CA LYS A 36 0.21 7.70 -8.21
C LYS A 36 0.81 8.93 -8.91
N ILE A 37 0.08 10.04 -9.01
CA ILE A 37 0.61 11.30 -9.56
C ILE A 37 1.68 11.91 -8.68
N GLU A 38 1.46 11.90 -7.36
CA GLU A 38 2.39 12.49 -6.40
C GLU A 38 3.63 11.61 -6.16
N ALA A 39 3.73 10.46 -6.84
CA ALA A 39 4.74 9.42 -6.59
C ALA A 39 4.85 9.01 -5.12
N LYS A 40 3.76 9.17 -4.35
CA LYS A 40 3.69 8.83 -2.94
C LYS A 40 3.30 7.38 -2.79
N TYR A 41 4.30 6.56 -2.43
CA TYR A 41 4.06 5.17 -2.10
C TYR A 41 3.63 5.06 -0.64
N ILE A 42 2.32 4.95 -0.40
CA ILE A 42 1.84 4.49 0.90
C ILE A 42 2.11 2.99 0.96
N LYS A 43 3.24 2.61 1.55
CA LYS A 43 3.43 1.21 1.93
C LYS A 43 2.44 0.91 3.05
N GLY A 44 1.61 -0.12 2.85
CA GLY A 44 0.85 -0.72 3.94
C GLY A 44 1.83 -1.05 5.07
N ASN A 45 1.56 -0.51 6.25
CA ASN A 45 2.29 -0.90 7.44
C ASN A 45 1.42 -1.94 8.14
N ASP A 46 1.89 -3.17 8.22
CA ASP A 46 1.17 -4.29 8.85
C ASP A 46 1.02 -4.11 10.37
N CYS A 47 1.63 -3.08 10.94
CA CYS A 47 1.61 -2.78 12.36
C CYS A 47 1.09 -1.37 12.60
N HIS A 48 0.03 -1.24 13.39
CA HIS A 48 -0.53 0.03 13.82
C HIS A 48 0.26 0.63 14.99
N THR A 49 0.89 -0.21 15.82
CA THR A 49 1.65 0.22 17.01
C THR A 49 3.13 -0.16 16.99
N LYS A 50 3.96 0.54 17.78
CA LYS A 50 5.38 0.21 17.97
C LYS A 50 5.56 -1.17 18.63
N SER A 51 4.63 -1.57 19.50
CA SER A 51 4.62 -2.88 20.16
C SER A 51 4.36 -4.01 19.18
N GLU A 52 3.34 -3.88 18.31
CA GLU A 52 3.07 -4.86 17.24
C GLU A 52 4.28 -5.03 16.33
N LYS A 53 4.92 -3.92 15.94
CA LYS A 53 6.14 -3.94 15.12
C LYS A 53 7.29 -4.69 15.81
N LYS A 54 7.43 -4.56 17.13
CA LYS A 54 8.44 -5.28 17.92
C LYS A 54 8.14 -6.78 17.98
N GLN A 55 6.88 -7.15 18.23
CA GLN A 55 6.44 -8.54 18.27
C GLN A 55 6.62 -9.24 16.91
N LEU A 56 6.24 -8.58 15.81
CA LEU A 56 6.43 -9.12 14.47
C LEU A 56 7.91 -9.39 14.17
N LYS A 57 8.80 -8.46 14.52
CA LYS A 57 10.26 -8.65 14.39
C LYS A 57 10.79 -9.81 15.23
N GLN A 58 10.31 -9.97 16.46
CA GLN A 58 10.70 -11.08 17.32
C GLN A 58 10.29 -12.42 16.69
N LYS A 59 9.04 -12.54 16.25
CA LYS A 59 8.52 -13.74 15.58
C LYS A 59 9.32 -14.10 14.32
N ILE A 60 9.62 -13.12 13.46
CA ILE A 60 10.45 -13.33 12.26
C ILE A 60 11.85 -13.84 12.63
N ASN A 61 12.47 -13.28 13.68
CA ASN A 61 13.79 -13.71 14.12
C ASN A 61 13.78 -15.12 14.73
N GLU A 62 12.74 -15.47 15.47
CA GLU A 62 12.55 -16.82 16.01
C GLU A 62 12.42 -17.85 14.89
N ILE A 63 11.59 -17.57 13.88
CA ILE A 63 11.46 -18.41 12.68
C ILE A 63 12.80 -18.54 11.96
N ARG A 64 13.53 -17.44 11.78
CA ARG A 64 14.85 -17.46 11.13
C ARG A 64 15.85 -18.33 11.91
N ARG A 65 15.89 -18.21 13.24
CA ARG A 65 16.77 -19.03 14.10
C ARG A 65 16.38 -20.51 14.06
N HIS A 66 15.09 -20.81 14.11
CA HIS A 66 14.58 -22.16 13.98
C HIS A 66 14.97 -22.79 12.63
N ASN A 67 14.76 -22.08 11.52
CA ASN A 67 15.09 -22.56 10.19
C ASN A 67 16.60 -22.77 10.01
N ALA A 68 17.43 -21.86 10.56
CA ALA A 68 18.88 -22.00 10.57
C ALA A 68 19.34 -23.22 11.39
N LYS A 69 18.70 -23.50 12.54
CA LYS A 69 19.02 -24.67 13.37
C LYS A 69 18.64 -26.00 12.69
N ASN A 70 17.58 -25.98 11.90
CA ASN A 70 17.03 -27.18 11.25
C ASN A 70 17.47 -27.35 9.79
N ASN A 71 18.42 -26.54 9.30
CA ASN A 71 18.88 -26.54 7.89
C ASN A 71 17.72 -26.54 6.87
N ILE A 72 16.65 -25.80 7.17
CA ILE A 72 15.51 -25.68 6.26
C ILE A 72 15.92 -24.68 5.17
N GLU A 73 16.36 -25.20 4.02
CA GLU A 73 16.57 -24.39 2.83
C GLU A 73 15.21 -23.96 2.25
N ASN A 74 14.99 -22.65 2.16
CA ASN A 74 13.87 -22.12 1.38
C ASN A 74 14.17 -22.42 -0.10
N LYS A 75 13.43 -23.37 -0.69
CA LYS A 75 13.39 -23.59 -2.14
C LYS A 75 12.80 -22.40 -2.87
#